data_AF-A0A2H0VVC2-F1
#
_entry.id   AF-A0A2H0VVC2-F1
#
_cell.length_a   1.000
_cell.length_b   1.000
_cell.length_c   1.000
_cell.angle_alpha   90.00
_cell.angle_beta   90.00
_cell.angle_gamma   90.00
#
_symmetry.space_group_name_H-M   'P 1'
#
loop_
_entity.id
_entity.type
_entity.pdbx_description
1 polymer ?
#
loop_
_entity_poly.entity_id
_entity_poly.type
_entity_poly.pdbx_seq_one_letter_code
_entity_poly.pdbx_strand_id
1 'polypeptide(L)'
;MKAKKRQKMCYNCEGEIDLDVIVCPFCAADLREEKPEQFQSSYHPTASVQNLNTQQSLYPPHYAPKAPEEEPAYQDPQAMMESDEETKSIVGPTILMTLGAQLLLFGLFMLFFSSKGALILKWDARMWFLYAFASIPLLIFGYRSISKL
;
A
#
# COMPACT_ATOMS: atom_id res chain seq x y z
N MET A 1 -31.20 9.46 -23.33
CA MET A 1 -30.46 9.51 -22.04
C MET A 1 -29.34 8.49 -22.12
N LYS A 2 -28.08 8.87 -21.85
CA LYS A 2 -26.95 7.92 -21.87
C LYS A 2 -26.93 7.18 -20.53
N ALA A 3 -26.86 5.84 -20.56
CA ALA A 3 -26.73 5.05 -19.34
C ALA A 3 -25.42 5.41 -18.64
N LYS A 4 -25.47 5.75 -17.35
CA LYS A 4 -24.29 6.00 -16.52
C LYS A 4 -23.55 4.66 -16.36
N LYS A 5 -22.33 4.57 -16.89
CA LYS A 5 -21.46 3.44 -16.61
C LYS A 5 -21.18 3.39 -15.11
N ARG A 6 -21.30 2.21 -14.52
CA ARG A 6 -20.96 1.98 -13.12
C ARG A 6 -19.46 1.67 -13.05
N GLN A 7 -18.76 2.33 -12.13
CA GLN A 7 -17.32 2.17 -11.90
C GLN A 7 -17.10 1.61 -10.48
N LYS A 8 -16.02 0.85 -10.30
CA LYS A 8 -15.51 0.38 -8.99
C LYS A 8 -14.10 0.91 -8.78
N MET A 9 -13.65 0.95 -7.52
CA MET A 9 -12.27 1.30 -7.16
C MET A 9 -11.42 0.04 -7.09
N CYS A 10 -10.21 0.07 -7.66
CA CYS A 10 -9.23 -1.00 -7.48
C CYS A 10 -8.71 -0.98 -6.03
N TYR A 11 -8.73 -2.13 -5.35
CA TYR A 11 -8.26 -2.25 -3.97
C TYR A 11 -6.73 -2.08 -3.81
N ASN A 12 -5.96 -2.21 -4.89
CA ASN A 12 -4.48 -2.17 -4.82
C ASN A 12 -3.89 -0.79 -5.14
N CYS A 13 -4.48 -0.07 -6.10
CA CYS A 13 -3.94 1.23 -6.57
C CYS A 13 -4.94 2.38 -6.48
N GLU A 14 -6.13 2.14 -5.91
CA GLU A 14 -7.21 3.12 -5.76
C GLU A 14 -7.70 3.76 -7.08
N GLY A 15 -7.34 3.16 -8.22
CA GLY A 15 -7.78 3.62 -9.54
C GLY A 15 -9.25 3.30 -9.81
N GLU A 16 -9.97 4.25 -10.42
CA GLU A 16 -11.32 4.06 -10.93
C GLU A 16 -11.32 3.18 -12.19
N ILE A 17 -12.10 2.11 -12.18
CA ILE A 17 -12.15 1.12 -13.26
C ILE A 17 -13.59 0.70 -13.57
N ASP A 18 -13.84 0.22 -14.78
CA ASP A 18 -15.14 -0.34 -15.18
C ASP A 18 -15.42 -1.65 -14.39
N LEU A 19 -16.69 -1.90 -14.03
CA LEU A 19 -17.09 -3.08 -13.23
C LEU A 19 -16.66 -4.42 -13.87
N ASP A 20 -16.66 -4.49 -15.20
CA ASP A 20 -16.44 -5.73 -15.97
C ASP A 20 -14.95 -6.08 -16.11
N VAL A 21 -14.05 -5.25 -15.59
CA VAL A 21 -12.61 -5.45 -15.68
C VAL A 21 -12.15 -6.47 -14.62
N ILE A 22 -11.49 -7.52 -15.12
CA ILE A 22 -10.93 -8.62 -14.32
C ILE A 22 -9.50 -8.28 -13.86
N VAL A 23 -8.72 -7.54 -14.67
CA VAL A 23 -7.34 -7.17 -14.33
C VAL A 23 -7.20 -5.66 -14.37
N CYS A 24 -6.73 -5.05 -13.28
CA CYS A 24 -6.59 -3.61 -13.19
C CYS A 24 -5.60 -3.09 -14.26
N PRO A 25 -5.98 -2.12 -15.11
CA PRO A 25 -5.10 -1.60 -16.16
C PRO A 25 -3.94 -0.75 -15.61
N PHE A 26 -4.02 -0.31 -14.34
CA PHE A 26 -3.01 0.55 -13.73
C PHE A 26 -1.92 -0.24 -13.00
N CYS A 27 -2.31 -1.27 -12.24
CA CYS A 27 -1.38 -2.03 -11.38
C CYS A 27 -1.35 -3.53 -11.67
N ALA A 28 -2.08 -4.00 -12.68
CA ALA A 28 -2.17 -5.42 -13.05
C ALA A 28 -2.69 -6.36 -11.95
N ALA A 29 -3.31 -5.84 -10.88
CA ALA A 29 -3.95 -6.65 -9.85
C ALA A 29 -5.16 -7.41 -10.42
N ASP A 30 -5.32 -8.68 -10.05
CA ASP A 30 -6.48 -9.51 -10.40
C ASP A 30 -7.67 -9.16 -9.48
N LEU A 31 -8.72 -8.61 -10.07
CA LEU A 31 -9.92 -8.10 -9.41
C LEU A 31 -11.06 -9.13 -9.40
N ARG A 32 -10.76 -10.42 -9.61
CA ARG A 32 -11.73 -11.48 -9.34
C ARG A 32 -12.09 -11.45 -7.87
N GLU A 33 -13.23 -10.82 -7.56
CA GLU A 33 -13.92 -11.07 -6.30
C GLU A 33 -14.12 -12.58 -6.22
N GLU A 34 -13.40 -13.24 -5.30
CA GLU A 34 -13.71 -14.61 -4.91
C GLU A 34 -15.15 -14.60 -4.44
N LYS A 35 -16.06 -14.98 -5.34
CA LYS A 35 -17.46 -15.16 -5.03
C LYS A 35 -17.50 -16.13 -3.83
N PRO A 36 -18.05 -15.75 -2.66
CA PRO A 36 -18.12 -16.64 -1.51
C PRO A 36 -19.04 -17.87 -1.71
N GLU A 37 -19.42 -18.19 -2.95
CA GLU A 37 -20.21 -19.36 -3.32
C GLU A 37 -19.38 -20.50 -3.95
N GLN A 38 -18.04 -20.43 -3.92
CA GLN A 38 -17.17 -21.52 -4.38
C GLN A 38 -16.21 -22.07 -3.33
N PHE A 39 -16.53 -21.93 -2.03
CA PHE A 39 -16.11 -22.93 -1.05
C PHE A 39 -16.99 -24.20 -1.25
N GLN A 40 -16.92 -24.82 -2.42
CA GLN A 40 -17.38 -26.20 -2.55
C GLN A 40 -16.41 -27.05 -1.75
N SER A 41 -16.89 -27.46 -0.59
CA SER A 41 -16.32 -28.51 0.23
C SER A 41 -15.93 -29.69 -0.64
N SER A 42 -14.63 -29.93 -0.81
CA SER A 42 -14.11 -31.21 -1.26
C SER A 42 -14.33 -32.23 -0.14
N TYR A 43 -15.58 -32.69 -0.02
CA TYR A 43 -15.96 -33.88 0.73
C TYR A 43 -15.28 -35.08 0.05
N HIS A 44 -14.21 -35.59 0.63
CA HIS A 44 -13.71 -36.94 0.38
C HIS A 44 -14.28 -37.87 1.45
N PRO A 45 -15.26 -38.75 1.18
CA PRO A 45 -15.70 -39.75 2.13
C PRO A 45 -15.09 -41.11 1.75
N THR A 46 -13.88 -41.42 2.23
CA THR A 46 -13.44 -42.82 2.32
C THR A 46 -12.45 -43.04 3.47
N ALA A 47 -12.93 -43.82 4.46
CA ALA A 47 -12.19 -44.72 5.35
C ALA A 47 -11.18 -44.13 6.35
N SER A 48 -11.58 -44.03 7.62
CA SER A 48 -11.35 -45.12 8.59
C SER A 48 -11.76 -44.69 10.00
N VAL A 49 -12.27 -45.68 10.73
CA VAL A 49 -12.86 -45.64 12.05
C VAL A 49 -11.76 -45.45 13.11
N GLN A 50 -11.99 -44.56 14.09
CA GLN A 50 -11.75 -44.88 15.49
C GLN A 50 -12.54 -43.95 16.41
N ASN A 51 -13.70 -44.48 16.83
CA ASN A 51 -14.44 -44.06 18.00
C ASN A 51 -13.56 -44.19 19.25
N LEU A 52 -13.36 -43.11 20.00
CA LEU A 52 -13.10 -43.14 21.44
C LEU A 52 -13.17 -41.71 22.01
N ASN A 53 -14.40 -41.21 22.20
CA ASN A 53 -14.82 -40.30 23.29
C ASN A 53 -16.14 -39.54 23.02
N THR A 54 -17.08 -40.11 22.27
CA THR A 54 -18.45 -39.59 22.12
C THR A 54 -19.43 -40.33 23.04
N GLN A 55 -19.13 -40.41 24.35
CA GLN A 55 -20.08 -40.96 25.34
C GLN A 55 -20.43 -40.03 26.51
N GLN A 56 -20.07 -38.75 26.50
CA GLN A 56 -20.58 -37.80 27.51
C GLN A 56 -20.74 -36.37 26.99
N SER A 57 -21.83 -36.08 26.27
CA SER A 57 -22.61 -34.83 26.46
C SER A 57 -23.91 -34.88 25.65
N LEU A 58 -24.95 -35.39 26.28
CA LEU A 58 -26.35 -35.32 25.80
C LEU A 58 -27.01 -33.97 26.13
N TYR A 59 -26.23 -32.91 26.41
CA TYR A 59 -26.75 -31.55 26.61
C TYR A 59 -25.72 -30.50 26.15
N PRO A 60 -26.11 -29.51 25.33
CA PRO A 60 -25.25 -28.38 25.00
C PRO A 60 -25.18 -27.37 26.16
N PRO A 61 -24.02 -26.77 26.46
CA PRO A 61 -23.95 -25.67 27.42
C PRO A 61 -24.62 -24.42 26.81
N HIS A 62 -25.72 -24.01 27.44
CA HIS A 62 -26.47 -22.81 27.08
C HIS A 62 -25.77 -21.59 27.69
N TYR A 63 -25.10 -20.80 26.85
CA TYR A 63 -24.52 -19.47 27.13
C TYR A 63 -23.40 -19.40 28.18
N ALA A 64 -22.21 -18.98 27.75
CA ALA A 64 -21.23 -18.35 28.63
C ALA A 64 -21.51 -16.82 28.64
N PRO A 65 -21.92 -16.22 29.77
CA PRO A 65 -22.10 -14.78 29.85
C PRO A 65 -20.74 -14.06 29.74
N LYS A 66 -20.63 -13.18 28.74
CA LYS A 66 -19.61 -12.14 28.62
C LYS A 66 -19.55 -11.33 29.92
N ALA A 67 -18.37 -11.20 30.52
CA ALA A 67 -18.07 -10.09 31.41
C ALA A 67 -17.48 -8.95 30.58
N PRO A 68 -18.10 -7.75 30.54
CA PRO A 68 -17.52 -6.55 29.95
C PRO A 68 -17.16 -5.53 31.04
N GLU A 69 -15.87 -5.26 31.23
CA GLU A 69 -15.23 -4.07 31.84
C GLU A 69 -13.78 -4.50 32.13
N GLU A 70 -12.70 -3.78 31.79
CA GLU A 70 -12.45 -2.34 31.78
C GLU A 70 -11.43 -1.99 30.67
N GLU A 71 -11.59 -0.84 30.02
CA GLU A 71 -10.47 -0.12 29.42
C GLU A 71 -9.61 0.49 30.55
N PRO A 72 -8.28 0.60 30.37
CA PRO A 72 -7.79 1.92 30.00
C PRO A 72 -6.70 1.93 28.92
N ALA A 73 -6.80 2.99 28.11
CA ALA A 73 -5.87 3.51 27.12
C ALA A 73 -4.37 3.33 27.44
N TYR A 74 -3.61 2.91 26.43
CA TYR A 74 -2.39 3.62 25.99
C TYR A 74 -2.16 3.30 24.51
N GLN A 75 -2.18 4.34 23.66
CA GLN A 75 -1.75 4.28 22.28
C GLN A 75 -0.24 4.05 22.25
N ASP A 76 0.18 2.92 21.71
CA ASP A 76 1.56 2.65 21.33
C ASP A 76 1.75 3.07 19.86
N PRO A 77 2.58 4.09 19.54
CA PRO A 77 2.85 4.45 18.15
C PRO A 77 3.78 3.48 17.41
N GLN A 78 4.16 2.33 17.95
CA GLN A 78 5.19 1.47 17.34
C GLN A 78 4.68 0.17 16.68
N ALA A 79 3.40 0.09 16.32
CA ALA A 79 2.84 -1.06 15.58
C ALA A 79 2.55 -0.76 14.09
N MET A 80 3.47 -0.10 13.38
CA MET A 80 3.49 -0.10 11.90
C MET A 80 4.85 -0.58 11.40
N MET A 81 5.19 -1.82 11.70
CA MET A 81 6.28 -2.51 11.02
C MET A 81 5.99 -4.00 10.92
N GLU A 82 4.90 -4.36 10.24
CA GLU A 82 4.74 -5.69 9.67
C GLU A 82 3.71 -5.65 8.53
N SER A 83 4.23 -5.57 7.31
CA SER A 83 3.51 -5.93 6.08
C SER A 83 4.51 -6.70 5.21
N ASP A 84 4.75 -7.93 5.62
CA ASP A 84 5.35 -9.03 4.88
C ASP A 84 4.21 -9.74 4.09
N GLU A 85 4.32 -10.20 2.83
CA GLU A 85 5.47 -10.85 2.20
C GLU A 85 5.63 -10.62 0.68
N GLU A 86 4.74 -9.91 -0.04
CA GLU A 86 4.85 -9.84 -1.53
C GLU A 86 5.46 -8.51 -2.06
N THR A 87 5.55 -7.48 -1.22
CA THR A 87 6.24 -6.20 -1.50
C THR A 87 7.73 -6.24 -1.13
N LYS A 88 8.20 -7.34 -0.53
CA LYS A 88 9.54 -7.51 0.04
C LYS A 88 10.67 -7.41 -1.00
N SER A 89 10.40 -7.70 -2.27
CA SER A 89 11.39 -7.65 -3.35
C SER A 89 11.50 -6.30 -4.07
N ILE A 90 10.48 -5.44 -3.96
CA ILE A 90 10.46 -4.13 -4.65
C ILE A 90 10.85 -2.99 -3.71
N VAL A 91 10.47 -3.08 -2.43
CA VAL A 91 10.78 -2.03 -1.45
C VAL A 91 12.29 -1.92 -1.22
N GLY A 92 13.00 -3.05 -1.12
CA GLY A 92 14.47 -3.08 -0.99
C GLY A 92 15.20 -2.32 -2.10
N PRO A 93 15.03 -2.68 -3.40
CA PRO A 93 15.70 -1.98 -4.49
C PRO A 93 15.21 -0.53 -4.66
N THR A 94 13.94 -0.22 -4.35
CA THR A 94 13.43 1.15 -4.41
C THR A 94 14.10 2.05 -3.36
N ILE A 95 14.25 1.56 -2.13
CA ILE A 95 14.98 2.28 -1.07
C ILE A 95 16.45 2.43 -1.44
N LEU A 96 17.10 1.36 -1.93
CA LEU A 96 18.50 1.41 -2.31
C LEU A 96 18.75 2.37 -3.49
N MET A 97 17.84 2.40 -4.46
CA MET A 97 17.91 3.29 -5.62
C MET A 97 17.68 4.74 -5.21
N THR A 98 16.67 5.03 -4.39
CA THR A 98 16.41 6.40 -3.92
C THR A 98 17.54 6.93 -3.04
N LEU A 99 18.08 6.09 -2.14
CA LEU A 99 19.21 6.42 -1.29
C LEU A 99 20.50 6.65 -2.11
N GLY A 100 20.76 5.78 -3.09
CA GLY A 100 21.86 5.96 -4.05
C GLY A 100 21.74 7.24 -4.86
N ALA A 101 20.54 7.57 -5.36
CA ALA A 101 20.28 8.79 -6.09
C ALA A 101 20.51 10.05 -5.22
N GLN A 102 20.05 10.04 -3.96
CA GLN A 102 20.29 11.14 -3.03
C GLN A 102 21.78 11.33 -2.72
N LEU A 103 22.51 10.23 -2.45
CA LEU A 103 23.95 10.27 -2.20
C LEU A 103 24.74 10.74 -3.43
N LEU A 104 24.37 10.30 -4.62
CA LEU A 104 24.99 10.74 -5.86
C LEU A 104 24.76 12.23 -6.09
N LEU A 105 23.53 12.70 -5.86
CA LEU A 105 23.18 14.12 -6.02
C LEU A 105 23.91 14.99 -5.00
N PHE A 106 24.03 14.52 -3.74
CA PHE A 106 24.86 15.16 -2.73
C PHE A 106 26.35 15.16 -3.08
N GLY A 107 26.85 14.05 -3.63
CA GLY A 107 28.23 13.93 -4.12
C GLY A 107 28.52 14.90 -5.27
N LEU A 108 27.58 15.08 -6.21
CA LEU A 108 27.68 16.07 -7.27
C LEU A 108 27.66 17.49 -6.69
N PHE A 109 26.83 17.78 -5.69
CA PHE A 109 26.87 19.08 -5.02
C PHE A 109 28.21 19.34 -4.33
N MET A 110 28.77 18.35 -3.64
CA MET A 110 30.13 18.45 -3.10
C MET A 110 31.14 18.68 -4.23
N LEU A 111 31.05 17.96 -5.36
CA LEU A 111 32.01 18.08 -6.46
C LEU A 111 31.98 19.49 -7.09
N PHE A 112 30.81 20.06 -7.33
CA PHE A 112 30.68 21.37 -7.99
C PHE A 112 30.77 22.56 -7.03
N PHE A 113 30.33 22.42 -5.78
CA PHE A 113 30.21 23.53 -4.83
C PHE A 113 31.16 23.43 -3.62
N SER A 114 32.04 22.42 -3.56
CA SER A 114 33.07 22.36 -2.52
C SER A 114 34.12 23.43 -2.75
N SER A 115 34.22 24.34 -1.79
CA SER A 115 35.34 25.26 -1.67
C SER A 115 36.13 24.88 -0.43
N LYS A 116 37.37 24.42 -0.61
CA LYS A 116 38.26 23.99 0.48
C LYS A 116 37.71 22.83 1.33
N GLY A 117 36.94 21.93 0.73
CA GLY A 117 36.35 20.78 1.43
C GLY A 117 35.08 21.09 2.22
N ALA A 118 34.59 22.34 2.16
CA ALA A 118 33.31 22.73 2.75
C ALA A 118 32.30 23.07 1.64
N LEU A 119 31.08 22.57 1.81
CA LEU A 119 29.95 22.88 0.95
C LEU A 119 29.32 24.19 1.46
N ILE A 120 29.67 25.31 0.83
CA ILE A 120 29.14 26.62 1.21
C ILE A 120 28.04 26.99 0.23
N LEU A 121 26.79 26.66 0.58
CA LEU A 121 25.62 27.12 -0.16
C LEU A 121 25.38 28.60 0.16
N LYS A 122 25.90 29.50 -0.68
CA LYS A 122 25.51 30.91 -0.66
C LYS A 122 24.29 31.10 -1.53
N TRP A 123 23.12 31.10 -0.91
CA TRP A 123 21.89 31.43 -1.60
C TRP A 123 21.68 32.94 -1.60
N ASP A 124 21.84 33.57 -2.76
CA ASP A 124 21.51 34.99 -2.90
C ASP A 124 20.00 35.15 -3.07
N ALA A 125 19.34 35.65 -2.02
CA ALA A 125 17.91 35.92 -2.02
C ALA A 125 17.49 36.94 -3.10
N ARG A 126 18.44 37.72 -3.64
CA ARG A 126 18.18 38.69 -4.71
C ARG A 126 17.68 38.01 -5.99
N MET A 127 17.99 36.73 -6.19
CA MET A 127 17.57 35.93 -7.35
C MET A 127 16.32 35.05 -7.11
N TRP A 128 15.55 35.30 -6.05
CA TRP A 128 14.35 34.50 -5.71
C TRP A 128 13.36 34.33 -6.89
N PHE A 129 13.24 35.35 -7.74
CA PHE A 129 12.33 35.34 -8.89
C PHE A 129 12.72 34.31 -9.96
N LEU A 130 14.01 34.03 -10.15
CA LEU A 130 14.45 32.99 -11.10
C LEU A 130 14.00 31.61 -10.65
N TYR A 131 14.08 31.33 -9.36
CA TYR A 131 13.59 30.07 -8.79
C TYR A 131 12.08 29.93 -8.96
N ALA A 132 11.32 31.01 -8.76
CA ALA A 132 9.88 31.03 -9.00
C ALA A 132 9.56 30.82 -10.50
N PHE A 133 10.26 31.51 -11.40
CA PHE A 133 10.06 31.35 -12.84
C PHE A 133 10.46 29.97 -13.36
N ALA A 134 11.45 29.31 -12.75
CA ALA A 134 11.82 27.94 -13.10
C ALA A 134 10.83 26.91 -12.54
N SER A 135 10.28 27.15 -11.34
CA SER A 135 9.35 26.21 -10.69
C SER A 135 7.95 26.24 -11.30
N ILE A 136 7.45 27.40 -11.73
CA ILE A 136 6.12 27.53 -12.36
C ILE A 136 5.92 26.61 -13.57
N PRO A 137 6.80 26.58 -14.60
CA PRO A 137 6.61 25.69 -15.74
C PRO A 137 6.75 24.22 -15.36
N LEU A 138 7.63 23.89 -14.41
CA LEU A 138 7.74 22.52 -13.88
C LEU A 138 6.46 22.08 -13.20
N LEU A 139 5.86 22.95 -12.38
CA LEU A 139 4.58 22.70 -11.71
C LEU A 139 3.44 22.54 -12.70
N ILE A 140 3.34 23.42 -13.69
CA ILE A 140 2.31 23.34 -14.73
C ILE A 140 2.48 22.04 -15.53
N PHE A 141 3.71 21.70 -15.92
CA PHE A 141 3.99 20.48 -16.67
C PHE A 141 3.69 19.22 -15.85
N GLY A 142 4.14 19.17 -14.60
CA GLY A 142 3.87 18.07 -13.67
C GLY A 142 2.37 17.91 -13.41
N TYR A 143 1.66 18.99 -13.13
CA TYR A 143 0.21 18.97 -12.91
C TYR A 143 -0.54 18.49 -14.15
N ARG A 144 -0.14 18.93 -15.35
CA ARG A 144 -0.74 18.46 -16.61
C ARG A 144 -0.43 16.99 -16.91
N SER A 145 0.73 16.50 -16.50
CA SER A 145 1.09 15.09 -16.67
C SER A 145 0.24 14.20 -15.77
N ILE A 146 -0.01 14.61 -14.52
CA ILE A 146 -0.86 13.87 -13.57
C ILE A 146 -2.32 13.94 -14.01
N SER A 147 -2.81 15.10 -14.45
CA SER A 147 -4.20 15.27 -14.89
C SER A 147 -4.55 14.53 -16.19
N LYS A 148 -3.56 14.00 -16.91
CA LYS A 148 -3.76 13.21 -18.14
C LYS A 148 -3.65 11.70 -17.92
N LEU A 149 -3.13 11.27 -16.76
CA LEU A 149 -3.27 9.89 -16.29
C LEU A 149 -4.70 9.68 -15.80
#